data_AF-A0A7I7RVE4-F1
#
_entry.id   AF-A0A7I7RVE4-F1
#
_cell.length_a   1.000
_cell.length_b   1.000
_cell.length_c   1.000
_cell.angle_alpha   90.00
_cell.angle_beta   90.00
_cell.angle_gamma   90.00
#
_symmetry.space_group_name_H-M   'P 1'
#
loop_
_entity.id
_entity.type
_entity.pdbx_description
1 polymer ?
#
loop_
_entity_poly.entity_id
_entity_poly.type
_entity_poly.pdbx_seq_one_letter_code
_entity_poly.pdbx_strand_id
1 'polypeptide(L)'
;MASAQVFRPSRDWKGQTVGQLDDYLIGTVTGVVMGGPSVQPVRNFPGTVSTEGQIGIPFDQESEVVVQQHDRLLIGSTLYAVVSDRLWTDVNVLTGSQPSYYWVEIRSTT
;
A
#
# COMPACT_ATOMS: atom_id res chain seq x y z
N MET A 1 -9.19 -1.33 13.31
CA MET A 1 -8.51 -1.01 12.04
C MET A 1 -7.13 -1.66 12.07
N ALA A 2 -6.62 -2.12 10.93
CA ALA A 2 -5.30 -2.74 10.88
C ALA A 2 -4.19 -1.67 10.83
N SER A 3 -3.00 -2.04 11.28
CA SER A 3 -1.78 -1.24 11.18
C SER A 3 -0.76 -1.98 10.32
N ALA A 4 -0.05 -1.25 9.45
CA ALA A 4 1.06 -1.77 8.65
C ALA A 4 2.37 -1.15 9.11
N GLN A 5 3.33 -1.98 9.49
CA GLN A 5 4.71 -1.54 9.63
C GLN A 5 5.35 -1.52 8.25
N VAL A 6 5.93 -0.37 7.88
CA VAL A 6 6.52 -0.15 6.56
C VAL A 6 8.02 -0.25 6.67
N PHE A 7 8.61 -1.11 5.85
CA PHE A 7 10.05 -1.28 5.76
C PHE A 7 10.51 -0.91 4.36
N ARG A 8 11.62 -0.18 4.26
CA ARG A 8 12.22 0.22 2.98
C ARG A 8 13.62 -0.37 2.85
N PRO A 9 13.76 -1.59 2.29
CA PRO A 9 15.04 -2.24 2.16
C PRO A 9 15.96 -1.45 1.22
N SER A 10 17.15 -1.09 1.71
CA SER A 10 18.22 -0.54 0.87
C SER A 10 18.88 -1.65 0.06
N ARG A 11 19.19 -1.36 -1.20
CA ARG A 11 19.85 -2.31 -2.10
C ARG A 11 21.24 -1.81 -2.48
N ASP A 12 22.20 -2.72 -2.55
CA ASP A 12 23.51 -2.42 -3.10
C ASP A 12 23.48 -2.26 -4.63
N TRP A 13 24.64 -1.94 -5.20
CA TRP A 13 24.83 -1.83 -6.64
C TRP A 13 24.57 -3.14 -7.42
N LYS A 14 24.52 -4.30 -6.74
CA LYS A 14 24.17 -5.61 -7.31
C LYS A 14 22.69 -5.93 -7.18
N GLY A 15 21.90 -5.05 -6.55
CA GLY A 15 20.48 -5.25 -6.29
C GLY A 15 20.18 -6.17 -5.09
N GLN A 16 21.18 -6.50 -4.27
CA GLN A 16 21.02 -7.28 -3.05
C GLN A 16 20.59 -6.39 -1.89
N THR A 17 19.64 -6.85 -1.09
CA THR A 17 19.25 -6.18 0.16
C THR A 17 20.40 -6.27 1.17
N VAL A 18 20.80 -5.15 1.79
CA VAL A 18 21.97 -5.08 2.69
C VAL A 18 21.56 -4.76 4.13
N GLY A 19 21.31 -5.76 4.97
CA GLY A 19 20.91 -5.56 6.36
C GLY A 19 19.82 -6.53 6.81
N GLN A 20 19.31 -6.36 8.03
CA GLN A 20 18.15 -7.10 8.51
C GLN A 20 16.85 -6.31 8.26
N LEU A 21 15.72 -7.00 8.18
CA LEU A 21 14.44 -6.37 7.87
C LEU A 21 14.10 -5.25 8.86
N ASP A 22 14.37 -5.49 10.14
CA ASP A 22 14.06 -4.56 11.23
C ASP A 22 14.85 -3.24 11.14
N ASP A 23 16.04 -3.26 10.52
CA ASP A 23 16.87 -2.06 10.32
C ASP A 23 16.23 -1.06 9.34
N TYR A 24 15.22 -1.50 8.57
CA TYR A 24 14.58 -0.71 7.52
C TYR A 24 13.21 -0.17 7.90
N LEU A 25 12.78 -0.32 9.16
CA LEU A 25 11.49 0.19 9.60
C LEU A 25 11.49 1.73 9.49
N ILE A 26 10.65 2.26 8.59
CA ILE A 26 10.51 3.70 8.41
C ILE A 26 9.33 4.27 9.19
N GLY A 27 8.37 3.43 9.58
CA GLY A 27 7.25 3.83 10.43
C GLY A 27 6.08 2.86 10.38
N THR A 28 5.02 3.21 11.10
CA THR A 28 3.79 2.41 11.18
C THR A 28 2.61 3.24 10.71
N VAL A 29 1.95 2.77 9.66
CA VAL A 29 0.73 3.38 9.11
C VAL A 29 -0.48 2.72 9.78
N THR A 30 -1.31 3.51 10.44
CA THR A 30 -2.58 3.05 11.01
C THR A 30 -3.72 3.24 10.03
N GLY A 31 -4.76 2.39 10.12
CA GLY A 31 -5.96 2.56 9.29
C GLY A 31 -5.87 1.88 7.93
N VAL A 32 -4.91 0.98 7.72
CA VAL A 32 -4.80 0.25 6.46
C VAL A 32 -5.98 -0.70 6.26
N VAL A 33 -6.41 -0.82 5.00
CA VAL A 33 -7.53 -1.66 4.59
C VAL A 33 -7.02 -2.68 3.59
N MET A 34 -7.22 -3.98 3.87
CA MET A 34 -6.96 -5.03 2.89
C MET A 34 -8.07 -4.98 1.84
N GLY A 35 -7.67 -4.90 0.58
CA GLY A 35 -8.59 -5.01 -0.55
C GLY A 35 -9.22 -6.40 -0.58
N GLY A 36 -10.52 -6.42 -0.88
CA GLY A 36 -11.32 -7.63 -0.93
C GLY A 36 -11.86 -7.91 -2.32
N PRO A 37 -12.36 -9.13 -2.55
CA PRO A 37 -13.13 -9.45 -3.75
C PRO A 37 -14.40 -8.60 -3.75
N SER A 38 -14.59 -7.79 -4.79
CA SER A 38 -15.82 -7.02 -4.96
C SER A 38 -16.75 -7.76 -5.90
N VAL A 39 -17.96 -8.08 -5.43
CA VAL A 39 -19.02 -8.71 -6.26
C VAL A 39 -19.68 -7.72 -7.24
N GLN A 40 -19.38 -6.43 -7.12
CA GLN A 40 -19.85 -5.38 -8.03
C GLN A 40 -18.73 -4.42 -8.41
N PRO A 41 -18.68 -3.94 -9.66
CA PRO A 41 -17.84 -2.80 -10.02
C PRO A 41 -18.15 -1.64 -9.09
N VAL A 42 -17.12 -1.01 -8.53
CA VAL A 42 -17.32 0.17 -7.68
C VAL A 42 -18.13 1.19 -8.49
N ARG A 43 -19.24 1.68 -7.93
CA ARG A 43 -20.31 2.41 -8.64
C ARG A 43 -19.85 3.67 -9.42
N ASN A 44 -18.57 4.05 -9.31
CA ASN A 44 -17.95 5.22 -9.93
C ASN A 44 -16.67 4.91 -10.74
N PHE A 45 -16.25 3.65 -10.90
CA PHE A 45 -15.03 3.27 -11.63
C PHE A 45 -15.32 2.15 -12.66
N PRO A 46 -15.76 2.51 -13.89
CA PRO A 46 -15.97 1.52 -14.94
C PRO A 46 -14.60 0.93 -15.37
N GLY A 47 -14.31 -0.30 -14.94
CA GLY A 47 -13.11 -1.04 -15.34
C GLY A 47 -12.35 -1.74 -14.21
N THR A 48 -12.61 -1.43 -12.93
CA THR A 48 -11.96 -2.11 -11.81
C THR A 48 -12.87 -3.20 -11.24
N VAL A 49 -12.46 -4.46 -11.47
CA VAL A 49 -13.27 -5.65 -11.18
C VAL A 49 -13.00 -6.21 -9.77
N SER A 50 -11.92 -5.81 -9.09
CA SER A 50 -11.61 -6.24 -7.72
C SER A 50 -10.47 -5.39 -7.13
N THR A 51 -10.46 -5.18 -5.81
CA THR A 51 -9.29 -4.66 -5.07
C THR A 51 -8.46 -5.79 -4.45
N GLU A 52 -8.77 -7.03 -4.79
CA GLU A 52 -8.05 -8.20 -4.33
C GLU A 52 -6.57 -8.12 -4.71
N GLY A 53 -5.69 -8.42 -3.74
CA GLY A 53 -4.25 -8.24 -3.91
C GLY A 53 -3.79 -6.79 -3.80
N GLN A 54 -4.64 -5.86 -3.35
CA GLN A 54 -4.28 -4.48 -3.06
C GLN A 54 -4.45 -4.12 -1.59
N ILE A 55 -3.73 -3.11 -1.14
CA ILE A 55 -3.90 -2.50 0.17
C ILE A 55 -4.23 -1.02 -0.02
N GLY A 56 -5.29 -0.58 0.65
CA GLY A 56 -5.66 0.82 0.79
C GLY A 56 -4.91 1.45 1.96
N ILE A 57 -4.21 2.54 1.69
CA ILE A 57 -3.43 3.31 2.65
C ILE A 57 -4.05 4.71 2.74
N PRO A 58 -4.38 5.19 3.96
CA PRO A 58 -4.99 6.49 4.13
C PRO A 58 -4.03 7.60 3.71
N PHE A 59 -4.55 8.61 3.01
CA PHE A 59 -3.79 9.83 2.72
C PHE A 59 -3.56 10.66 3.99
N ASP A 60 -4.57 10.71 4.85
CA ASP A 60 -4.53 11.42 6.12
C ASP A 60 -4.11 10.45 7.23
N GLN A 61 -2.82 10.48 7.58
CA GLN A 61 -2.27 9.62 8.62
C GLN A 61 -1.09 10.27 9.33
N GLU A 62 -1.00 10.06 10.65
CA GLU A 62 -0.03 10.73 11.53
C GLU A 62 1.43 10.33 11.28
N SER A 63 1.69 9.19 10.64
CA SER A 63 3.06 8.71 10.45
C SER A 63 3.82 9.42 9.33
N GLU A 64 3.14 10.18 8.46
CA GLU A 64 3.68 10.82 7.26
C GLU A 64 4.43 9.87 6.28
N VAL A 65 4.43 8.57 6.55
CA VAL A 65 5.05 7.55 5.71
C VAL A 65 4.29 7.40 4.40
N VAL A 66 4.95 7.72 3.30
CA VAL A 66 4.46 7.41 1.96
C VAL A 66 5.01 6.06 1.52
N VAL A 67 4.11 5.09 1.36
CA VAL A 67 4.44 3.76 0.83
C VAL A 67 4.71 3.83 -0.67
N GLN A 68 5.80 3.19 -1.09
CA GLN A 68 6.32 3.20 -2.44
C GLN A 68 6.50 1.76 -2.97
N GLN A 69 6.67 1.65 -4.29
CA GLN A 69 7.05 0.39 -4.91
C GLN A 69 8.33 -0.15 -4.26
N HIS A 70 8.39 -1.48 -4.05
CA HIS A 70 9.48 -2.20 -3.38
C HIS A 70 9.57 -2.08 -1.86
N ASP A 71 8.70 -1.29 -1.23
CA ASP A 71 8.54 -1.34 0.22
C ASP A 71 7.98 -2.71 0.66
N ARG A 72 8.23 -3.06 1.92
CA ARG A 72 7.64 -4.22 2.58
C ARG A 72 6.65 -3.75 3.63
N LEU A 73 5.50 -4.40 3.70
CA LEU A 73 4.44 -4.11 4.65
C LEU A 73 4.24 -5.33 5.54
N LEU A 74 4.48 -5.20 6.84
CA LEU A 74 4.11 -6.21 7.82
C LEU A 74 2.77 -5.82 8.43
N ILE A 75 1.76 -6.66 8.21
CA ILE A 75 0.42 -6.48 8.75
C ILE A 75 0.09 -7.71 9.59
N GLY A 76 -0.04 -7.52 10.90
CA GLY A 76 -0.12 -8.64 11.83
C GLY A 76 1.15 -9.48 11.76
N SER A 77 1.02 -10.74 11.32
CA SER A 77 2.14 -11.67 11.16
C SER A 77 2.53 -11.93 9.70
N THR A 78 1.93 -11.23 8.74
CA THR A 78 2.14 -11.49 7.31
C THR A 78 2.92 -10.36 6.66
N LEU A 79 4.03 -10.74 6.01
CA LEU A 79 4.87 -9.82 5.26
C LEU A 79 4.43 -9.79 3.79
N TYR A 80 4.18 -8.59 3.29
CA TYR A 80 3.81 -8.31 1.91
C TYR A 80 4.88 -7.44 1.25
N ALA A 81 5.14 -7.68 -0.04
CA ALA A 81 5.94 -6.80 -0.88
C ALA A 81 5.03 -5.93 -1.75
N VAL A 82 5.30 -4.62 -1.76
CA VAL A 82 4.63 -3.67 -2.65
C VAL A 82 5.23 -3.78 -4.05
N VAL A 83 4.37 -4.05 -5.04
CA VAL A 83 4.80 -4.32 -6.43
C VAL A 83 4.36 -3.25 -7.43
N SER A 84 3.47 -2.34 -7.06
CA SER A 84 3.05 -1.22 -7.90
C SER A 84 3.41 0.14 -7.30
N ASP A 85 3.32 1.17 -8.13
CA ASP A 85 3.18 2.54 -7.67
C ASP A 85 1.81 2.79 -7.03
N ARG A 86 1.62 3.99 -6.47
CA ARG A 86 0.36 4.42 -5.87
C ARG A 86 -0.72 4.57 -6.94
N LEU A 87 -1.84 3.90 -6.74
CA LEU A 87 -3.04 3.96 -7.53
C LEU A 87 -4.07 4.89 -6.88
N TRP A 88 -4.93 5.44 -7.71
CA TRP A 88 -6.09 6.25 -7.30
C TRP A 88 -5.69 7.48 -6.50
N THR A 89 -4.73 8.22 -7.06
CA THR A 89 -4.20 9.47 -6.51
C THR A 89 -4.85 10.71 -7.13
N ASP A 90 -5.57 10.55 -8.23
CA ASP A 90 -6.17 11.66 -8.96
C ASP A 90 -7.39 12.23 -8.24
N VAL A 91 -7.49 13.56 -8.27
CA VAL A 91 -8.68 14.29 -7.80
C VAL A 91 -9.81 14.07 -8.79
N ASN A 92 -11.04 13.86 -8.29
CA ASN A 92 -12.19 13.80 -9.16
C ASN A 92 -12.40 15.16 -9.85
N VAL A 93 -12.28 15.18 -11.19
CA VAL A 93 -12.33 16.43 -11.98
C VAL A 93 -13.70 17.13 -11.96
N LEU A 94 -14.78 16.40 -11.65
CA LEU A 94 -16.14 16.96 -11.63
C LEU A 94 -16.54 17.49 -10.24
N THR A 95 -16.12 16.82 -9.18
CA THR A 95 -16.51 17.15 -7.80
C THR A 95 -15.41 17.84 -7.00
N GLY A 96 -14.16 17.83 -7.49
CA GLY A 96 -12.99 18.31 -6.76
C GLY A 96 -12.62 17.46 -5.54
N SER A 97 -13.32 16.35 -5.30
CA SER A 97 -13.10 15.50 -4.12
C SER A 97 -11.83 14.66 -4.28
N GLN A 98 -11.03 14.62 -3.22
CA GLN A 98 -9.85 13.75 -3.13
C GLN A 98 -10.22 12.39 -2.53
N PRO A 99 -9.62 11.28 -3.00
CA PRO A 99 -9.77 9.98 -2.35
C PRO A 99 -9.23 10.02 -0.93
N SER A 100 -9.89 9.36 0.02
CA SER A 100 -9.38 9.23 1.40
C SER A 100 -8.24 8.22 1.51
N TYR A 101 -8.13 7.31 0.53
CA TYR A 101 -7.13 6.26 0.45
C TYR A 101 -6.49 6.25 -0.93
N TYR A 102 -5.19 6.00 -0.99
CA TYR A 102 -4.55 5.50 -2.20
C TYR A 102 -4.34 3.99 -2.07
N TRP A 103 -4.18 3.33 -3.21
CA TRP A 103 -4.06 1.87 -3.25
C TRP A 103 -2.71 1.46 -3.79
N VAL A 104 -2.19 0.33 -3.31
CA VAL A 104 -0.97 -0.29 -3.83
C VAL A 104 -1.19 -1.79 -4.01
N GLU A 105 -0.66 -2.36 -5.08
CA GLU A 105 -0.65 -3.80 -5.30
C GLU A 105 0.42 -4.46 -4.43
N ILE A 106 0.05 -5.58 -3.84
CA ILE A 106 0.91 -6.36 -2.96
C ILE A 106 1.00 -7.82 -3.38
N ARG A 107 2.12 -8.44 -3.03
CA ARG A 107 2.30 -9.89 -3.11
C ARG A 107 2.77 -10.43 -1.77
N SER A 108 2.22 -11.57 -1.37
CA SER A 108 2.72 -12.31 -0.21
C SER A 108 4.15 -12.76 -0.48
N THR A 109 5.03 -12.55 0.50
CA THR A 109 6.41 -13.03 0.43
C THR A 109 6.48 -14.29 1.27
N THR A 110 6.11 -15.41 0.65
CA THR A 110 6.26 -16.75 1.23
C THR A 110 7.69 -17.26 1.01
#